data_AF-A0A1H7XNW2-F1
#
_entry.id   AF-A0A1H7XNW2-F1
#
_cell.length_a   1.000
_cell.length_b   1.000
_cell.length_c   1.000
_cell.angle_alpha   90.00
_cell.angle_beta   90.00
_cell.angle_gamma   90.00
#
_symmetry.space_group_name_H-M   'P 1'
#
loop_
_entity.id
_entity.type
_entity.pdbx_description
1 polymer ?
#
loop_
_entity_poly.entity_id
_entity_poly.type
_entity_poly.pdbx_seq_one_letter_code
_entity_poly.pdbx_strand_id
1 'polypeptide(L)'
;MHLHAEELINVHWTKEIEAEWTRNVVAKQDADAEGIQACLRGMRDAVDGWEVTGYAKHVPKFEAVDPKDQHVAAAAYKLSLDDWPGQPVALVTKNVKDFPAHAFADTQVTRYSLSGYIDALYAAEPERVIKVAEGCRKKLKAPTLDKERYVAVLMTHKCVGLAQGLAKAWGVECPIVDKNGTLYYESDRSKAKAAPKKPAAKNAAKPKRTS
;
A
#
# COMPACT_ATOMS: atom_id res chain seq x y z
N MET A 1 -9.70 6.80 6.90
CA MET A 1 -10.84 7.74 6.79
C MET A 1 -11.31 7.99 5.37
N HIS A 2 -10.50 8.43 4.41
CA HIS A 2 -11.03 8.80 3.07
C HIS A 2 -11.72 7.67 2.29
N LEU A 3 -11.13 6.46 2.27
CA LEU A 3 -11.78 5.31 1.64
C LEU A 3 -13.09 4.93 2.33
N HIS A 4 -13.13 5.01 3.67
CA HIS A 4 -14.35 4.73 4.43
C HIS A 4 -15.43 5.78 4.22
N ALA A 5 -15.07 7.06 4.22
CA ALA A 5 -15.99 8.17 4.00
C ALA A 5 -16.60 8.18 2.59
N GLU A 6 -15.93 7.56 1.62
CA GLU A 6 -16.47 7.31 0.28
C GLU A 6 -17.14 5.93 0.19
N GLU A 7 -17.40 5.25 1.32
CA GLU A 7 -18.09 3.95 1.43
C GLU A 7 -17.44 2.84 0.60
N LEU A 8 -16.11 2.90 0.40
CA LEU A 8 -15.35 1.86 -0.31
C LEU A 8 -14.94 0.72 0.61
N ILE A 9 -14.74 1.02 1.89
CA ILE A 9 -14.28 0.05 2.89
C ILE A 9 -14.99 0.31 4.22
N ASN A 10 -15.21 -0.76 4.99
CA ASN A 10 -15.46 -0.64 6.42
C ASN A 10 -14.27 -1.23 7.20
N VAL A 11 -13.81 -0.52 8.23
CA VAL A 11 -12.59 -0.89 8.95
C VAL A 11 -12.94 -1.49 10.30
N HIS A 12 -12.38 -2.65 10.59
CA HIS A 12 -12.68 -3.41 11.80
C HIS A 12 -11.41 -3.77 12.56
N TRP A 13 -11.46 -3.63 13.88
CA TRP A 13 -10.35 -3.84 14.81
C TRP A 13 -10.83 -4.64 16.01
N THR A 14 -9.94 -5.45 16.59
CA THR A 14 -10.14 -5.97 17.95
C THR A 14 -9.42 -5.04 18.93
N LYS A 15 -9.83 -5.05 20.20
CA LYS A 15 -9.07 -4.38 21.28
C LYS A 15 -7.62 -4.88 21.35
N GLU A 16 -7.41 -6.16 21.03
CA GLU A 16 -6.08 -6.79 21.03
C GLU A 16 -5.19 -6.23 19.91
N ILE A 17 -5.70 -6.15 18.67
CA ILE A 17 -5.00 -5.54 17.53
C ILE A 17 -4.65 -4.07 17.82
N GLU A 18 -5.60 -3.33 18.39
CA GLU A 18 -5.39 -1.91 18.74
C GLU A 18 -4.29 -1.73 19.79
N ALA A 19 -4.30 -2.57 20.83
CA ALA A 19 -3.30 -2.53 21.89
C ALA A 19 -1.91 -2.95 21.37
N GLU A 20 -1.82 -4.00 20.55
CA GLU A 20 -0.57 -4.44 19.93
C GLU A 20 0.01 -3.39 18.99
N TRP A 21 -0.83 -2.83 18.12
CA TRP A 21 -0.42 -1.79 17.18
C TRP A 21 0.08 -0.54 17.93
N THR A 22 -0.64 -0.10 18.95
CA THR A 22 -0.24 1.06 19.76
C THR A 22 1.12 0.83 20.41
N ARG A 23 1.33 -0.31 21.09
CA ARG A 23 2.63 -0.65 21.70
C ARG A 23 3.76 -0.65 20.67
N ASN A 24 3.51 -1.26 19.51
CA ASN A 24 4.50 -1.38 18.45
C ASN A 24 4.86 -0.04 17.80
N VAL A 25 3.89 0.86 17.59
CA VAL A 25 4.15 2.17 16.97
C VAL A 25 4.89 3.09 17.92
N VAL A 26 4.48 3.16 19.19
CA VAL A 26 5.17 3.97 20.21
C VAL A 26 6.62 3.53 20.37
N ALA A 27 6.87 2.21 20.49
CA ALA A 27 8.22 1.68 20.68
C ALA A 27 9.14 1.86 19.44
N LYS A 28 8.59 1.77 18.22
CA LYS A 28 9.40 1.78 16.99
C LYS A 28 9.60 3.15 16.37
N GLN A 29 8.68 4.09 16.59
CA GLN A 29 8.68 5.38 15.91
C GLN A 29 8.87 6.58 16.84
N ASP A 30 9.16 6.33 18.12
CA ASP A 30 9.26 7.39 19.16
C ASP A 30 8.06 8.34 19.09
N ALA A 31 6.89 7.76 18.82
CA ALA A 31 5.70 8.51 18.49
C ALA A 31 4.94 8.88 19.76
N ASP A 32 4.34 10.07 19.77
CA ASP A 32 3.51 10.55 20.86
C ASP A 32 2.32 9.60 21.09
N ALA A 33 2.34 8.91 22.22
CA ALA A 33 1.31 7.94 22.59
C ALA A 33 -0.06 8.61 22.75
N GLU A 34 -0.13 9.84 23.26
CA GLU A 34 -1.38 10.56 23.44
C GLU A 34 -1.99 10.95 22.09
N GLY A 35 -1.17 11.50 21.18
CA GLY A 35 -1.56 11.80 19.81
C GLY A 35 -2.04 10.57 19.03
N ILE A 36 -1.37 9.42 19.19
CA ILE A 36 -1.83 8.15 18.59
C ILE A 36 -3.20 7.76 19.11
N GLN A 37 -3.39 7.81 20.43
CA GLN A 37 -4.67 7.46 21.05
C GLN A 37 -5.79 8.43 20.66
N ALA A 38 -5.50 9.73 20.54
CA ALA A 38 -6.44 10.70 20.02
C ALA A 38 -6.84 10.41 18.56
N CYS A 39 -5.89 10.02 17.73
CA CYS A 39 -6.14 9.60 16.35
C CYS A 39 -7.01 8.34 16.28
N LEU A 40 -6.72 7.31 17.09
CA LEU A 40 -7.52 6.09 17.16
C LEU A 40 -8.95 6.36 17.59
N ARG A 41 -9.17 7.22 18.61
CA ARG A 41 -10.51 7.66 19.01
C ARG A 41 -11.27 8.31 17.85
N GLY A 42 -10.62 9.24 17.14
CA GLY A 42 -11.23 9.89 15.98
C GLY A 42 -11.55 8.93 14.82
N MET A 43 -10.75 7.88 14.63
CA MET A 43 -11.05 6.82 13.66
C MET A 43 -12.23 5.96 14.11
N ARG A 44 -12.28 5.60 15.39
CA ARG A 44 -13.36 4.81 15.99
C ARG A 44 -14.71 5.53 15.89
N ASP A 45 -14.75 6.80 16.25
CA ASP A 45 -15.97 7.61 16.26
C ASP A 45 -16.56 7.81 14.86
N ALA A 46 -15.73 7.61 13.83
CA ALA A 46 -16.11 7.83 12.44
C ALA A 46 -16.36 6.53 11.66
N VAL A 47 -16.35 5.37 12.33
CA VAL A 47 -16.54 4.05 11.70
C VAL A 47 -17.53 3.21 12.50
N ASP A 48 -18.68 2.92 11.90
CA ASP A 48 -19.67 2.03 12.48
C ASP A 48 -19.17 0.57 12.49
N GLY A 49 -19.35 -0.11 13.63
CA GLY A 49 -18.91 -1.49 13.80
C GLY A 49 -17.39 -1.65 13.96
N TRP A 50 -16.68 -0.60 14.42
CA TRP A 50 -15.22 -0.60 14.65
C TRP A 50 -14.72 -1.84 15.40
N GLU A 51 -15.38 -2.24 16.49
CA GLU A 51 -14.88 -3.28 17.39
C GLU A 51 -15.44 -4.68 17.04
N VAL A 52 -14.54 -5.63 16.77
CA VAL A 52 -14.87 -7.06 16.63
C VAL A 52 -14.70 -7.76 17.96
N THR A 53 -15.79 -8.30 18.49
CA THR A 53 -15.81 -9.08 19.75
C THR A 53 -16.19 -10.53 19.52
N GLY A 54 -15.89 -11.43 20.46
CA GLY A 54 -16.33 -12.83 20.40
C GLY A 54 -15.60 -13.71 19.38
N TYR A 55 -14.47 -13.23 18.83
CA TYR A 55 -13.63 -13.98 17.89
C TYR A 55 -12.82 -15.09 18.56
N ALA A 56 -12.62 -15.03 19.89
CA ALA A 56 -11.77 -15.98 20.64
C ALA A 56 -12.16 -17.45 20.42
N LYS A 57 -13.46 -17.75 20.26
CA LYS A 57 -13.97 -19.10 19.97
C LYS A 57 -13.45 -19.70 18.65
N HIS A 58 -13.02 -18.84 17.72
CA HIS A 58 -12.52 -19.21 16.39
C HIS A 58 -10.99 -19.32 16.32
N VAL A 59 -10.26 -18.90 17.36
CA VAL A 59 -8.78 -18.94 17.41
C VAL A 59 -8.22 -20.34 17.11
N PRO A 60 -8.75 -21.44 17.69
CA PRO A 60 -8.22 -22.79 17.41
C PRO A 60 -8.26 -23.21 15.94
N LYS A 61 -9.15 -22.62 15.10
CA LYS A 61 -9.20 -22.90 13.65
C LYS A 61 -7.92 -22.44 12.94
N PHE A 62 -7.23 -21.44 13.47
CA PHE A 62 -6.09 -20.79 12.82
C PHE A 62 -4.74 -21.25 13.39
N GLU A 63 -4.63 -22.51 13.83
CA GLU A 63 -3.37 -23.08 14.36
C GLU A 63 -2.19 -22.99 13.38
N ALA A 64 -2.47 -22.97 12.08
CA ALA A 64 -1.46 -22.83 11.02
C ALA A 64 -0.96 -21.39 10.82
N VAL A 65 -1.64 -20.39 11.41
CA VAL A 65 -1.19 -18.99 11.45
C VAL A 65 -0.19 -18.83 12.60
N ASP A 66 0.77 -17.91 12.45
CA ASP A 66 1.72 -17.58 13.51
C ASP A 66 0.99 -17.39 14.86
N PRO A 67 1.45 -18.01 15.96
CA PRO A 67 0.72 -18.04 17.23
C PRO A 67 0.27 -16.67 17.74
N LYS A 68 1.06 -15.62 17.54
CA LYS A 68 0.68 -14.27 17.99
C LYS A 68 -0.39 -13.63 17.11
N ASP A 69 -0.54 -14.09 15.87
CA ASP A 69 -1.39 -13.50 14.84
C ASP A 69 -2.72 -14.28 14.63
N GLN A 70 -2.92 -15.41 15.32
CA GLN A 70 -4.13 -16.24 15.21
C GLN A 70 -5.41 -15.48 15.57
N HIS A 71 -5.31 -14.55 16.55
CA HIS A 71 -6.42 -13.72 16.97
C HIS A 71 -6.91 -12.79 15.84
N VAL A 72 -5.99 -12.29 15.00
CA VAL A 72 -6.31 -11.45 13.83
C VAL A 72 -7.07 -12.26 12.78
N ALA A 73 -6.61 -13.48 12.51
CA ALA A 73 -7.26 -14.40 11.57
C ALA A 73 -8.67 -14.79 12.04
N ALA A 74 -8.81 -15.10 13.34
CA ALA A 74 -10.08 -15.42 13.97
C ALA A 74 -11.08 -14.26 13.91
N ALA A 75 -10.63 -13.01 14.10
CA ALA A 75 -11.47 -11.83 13.98
C ALA A 75 -11.97 -11.61 12.54
N ALA A 76 -11.09 -11.72 11.56
CA ALA A 76 -11.46 -11.62 10.15
C ALA A 76 -12.46 -12.73 9.76
N TYR A 77 -12.24 -13.95 10.24
CA TYR A 77 -13.14 -15.07 9.98
C TYR A 77 -14.51 -14.87 10.63
N LYS A 78 -14.55 -14.41 11.89
CA LYS A 78 -15.79 -14.05 12.57
C LYS A 78 -16.58 -13.02 11.75
N LEU A 79 -15.92 -11.96 11.29
CA LEU A 79 -16.58 -10.95 10.46
C LEU A 79 -17.21 -11.58 9.22
N SER A 80 -16.49 -12.47 8.55
CA SER A 80 -16.96 -13.11 7.32
C SER A 80 -18.11 -14.10 7.53
N LEU A 81 -18.24 -14.66 8.73
CA LEU A 81 -19.19 -15.73 9.03
C LEU A 81 -20.40 -15.22 9.83
N ASP A 82 -20.13 -14.52 10.93
CA ASP A 82 -21.12 -14.18 11.96
C ASP A 82 -21.71 -12.79 11.72
N ASP A 83 -20.87 -11.80 11.39
CA ASP A 83 -21.30 -10.39 11.34
C ASP A 83 -21.75 -9.95 9.93
N TRP A 84 -21.10 -10.46 8.88
CA TRP A 84 -21.32 -10.07 7.48
C TRP A 84 -21.31 -11.28 6.53
N PRO A 85 -22.22 -12.24 6.70
CA PRO A 85 -22.24 -13.45 5.88
C PRO A 85 -22.40 -13.10 4.40
N GLY A 86 -21.57 -13.70 3.55
CA GLY A 86 -21.62 -13.48 2.09
C GLY A 86 -20.78 -12.31 1.59
N GLN A 87 -20.24 -11.46 2.48
CA GLN A 87 -19.38 -10.34 2.09
C GLN A 87 -17.89 -10.74 2.12
N PRO A 88 -17.08 -10.25 1.15
CA PRO A 88 -15.65 -10.48 1.18
C PRO A 88 -15.02 -9.72 2.36
N VAL A 89 -14.21 -10.42 3.16
CA VAL A 89 -13.43 -9.78 4.24
C VAL A 89 -11.97 -9.73 3.83
N ALA A 90 -11.37 -8.54 3.89
CA ALA A 90 -9.95 -8.34 3.60
C ALA A 90 -9.13 -8.32 4.90
N LEU A 91 -8.24 -9.30 5.08
CA LEU A 91 -7.20 -9.27 6.10
C LEU A 91 -5.95 -8.60 5.51
N VAL A 92 -5.69 -7.36 5.89
CA VAL A 92 -4.55 -6.57 5.36
C VAL A 92 -3.41 -6.61 6.38
N THR A 93 -2.24 -7.11 5.95
CA THR A 93 -1.07 -7.26 6.83
C THR A 93 0.24 -6.87 6.12
N LYS A 94 1.23 -6.45 6.90
CA LYS A 94 2.61 -6.27 6.39
C LYS A 94 3.36 -7.60 6.26
N ASN A 95 2.98 -8.62 7.04
CA ASN A 95 3.65 -9.91 7.08
C ASN A 95 2.76 -11.02 6.53
N VAL A 96 2.43 -10.96 5.24
CA VAL A 96 1.53 -11.93 4.58
C VAL A 96 1.97 -13.39 4.77
N LYS A 97 3.28 -13.63 4.94
CA LYS A 97 3.84 -14.96 5.20
C LYS A 97 3.39 -15.58 6.52
N ASP A 98 3.04 -14.78 7.52
CA ASP A 98 2.63 -15.23 8.87
C ASP A 98 1.20 -15.82 8.85
N PHE A 99 0.48 -15.63 7.74
CA PHE A 99 -0.92 -16.03 7.56
C PHE A 99 -1.05 -16.99 6.37
N PRO A 100 -0.59 -18.24 6.37
CA PRO A 100 -0.50 -19.04 5.14
C PRO A 100 -1.85 -19.23 4.42
N ALA A 101 -1.82 -19.26 3.08
CA ALA A 101 -3.04 -19.27 2.24
C ALA A 101 -4.02 -20.40 2.57
N HIS A 102 -3.49 -21.59 2.85
CA HIS A 102 -4.31 -22.77 3.13
C HIS A 102 -5.15 -22.63 4.41
N ALA A 103 -4.74 -21.79 5.38
CA ALA A 103 -5.52 -21.54 6.60
C ALA A 103 -6.86 -20.83 6.33
N PHE A 104 -7.01 -20.24 5.14
CA PHE A 104 -8.18 -19.45 4.73
C PHE A 104 -8.96 -20.08 3.56
N ALA A 105 -8.55 -21.27 3.08
CA ALA A 105 -9.11 -21.88 1.87
C ALA A 105 -10.64 -22.07 1.92
N ASP A 106 -11.17 -22.39 3.10
CA ASP A 106 -12.61 -22.62 3.33
C ASP A 106 -13.29 -21.42 4.00
N THR A 107 -12.79 -20.20 3.76
CA THR A 107 -13.31 -18.97 4.36
C THR A 107 -13.56 -17.90 3.30
N GLN A 108 -14.34 -16.87 3.63
CA GLN A 108 -14.50 -15.70 2.75
C GLN A 108 -13.46 -14.60 3.04
N VAL A 109 -12.41 -14.94 3.79
CA VAL A 109 -11.33 -14.02 4.14
C VAL A 109 -10.24 -14.09 3.09
N THR A 110 -9.98 -12.97 2.42
CA THR A 110 -8.83 -12.83 1.53
C THR A 110 -7.74 -12.04 2.20
N ARG A 111 -6.51 -12.54 2.15
CA ARG A 111 -5.34 -11.88 2.73
C ARG A 111 -4.67 -10.98 1.70
N TYR A 112 -4.27 -9.80 2.13
CA TYR A 112 -3.57 -8.85 1.27
C TYR A 112 -2.33 -8.26 1.96
N SER A 113 -1.32 -7.94 1.17
CA SER A 113 -0.41 -6.85 1.54
C SER A 113 -1.14 -5.52 1.42
N LEU A 114 -0.65 -4.46 2.08
CA LEU A 114 -1.27 -3.14 1.93
C LEU A 114 -1.35 -2.68 0.47
N SER A 115 -0.25 -2.78 -0.28
CA SER A 115 -0.23 -2.37 -1.68
C SER A 115 -1.13 -3.25 -2.56
N GLY A 116 -1.16 -4.56 -2.30
CA GLY A 116 -2.03 -5.49 -3.01
C GLY A 116 -3.51 -5.22 -2.75
N TYR A 117 -3.87 -4.83 -1.53
CA TYR A 117 -5.26 -4.45 -1.21
C TYR A 117 -5.67 -3.18 -1.94
N ILE A 118 -4.80 -2.16 -1.98
CA ILE A 118 -5.09 -0.90 -2.68
C ILE A 118 -5.25 -1.14 -4.19
N ASP A 119 -4.41 -1.97 -4.80
CA ASP A 119 -4.54 -2.32 -6.22
C ASP A 119 -5.79 -3.17 -6.49
N ALA A 120 -6.16 -4.09 -5.60
CA ALA A 120 -7.41 -4.84 -5.70
C ALA A 120 -8.64 -3.92 -5.58
N LEU A 121 -8.62 -2.95 -4.66
CA LEU A 121 -9.68 -1.98 -4.50
C LEU A 121 -9.79 -1.06 -5.73
N TYR A 122 -8.66 -0.63 -6.28
CA TYR A 122 -8.62 0.13 -7.54
C TYR A 122 -9.18 -0.68 -8.71
N ALA A 123 -8.85 -1.97 -8.82
CA ALA A 123 -9.37 -2.82 -9.88
C ALA A 123 -10.90 -2.99 -9.80
N ALA A 124 -11.45 -3.03 -8.58
CA ALA A 124 -12.90 -3.11 -8.36
C ALA A 124 -13.62 -1.78 -8.60
N GLU A 125 -13.05 -0.67 -8.12
CA GLU A 125 -13.73 0.63 -8.03
C GLU A 125 -12.83 1.79 -8.53
N PRO A 126 -12.38 1.77 -9.80
CA PRO A 126 -11.29 2.63 -10.27
C PRO A 126 -11.60 4.12 -10.14
N GLU A 127 -12.80 4.55 -10.53
CA GLU A 127 -13.19 5.97 -10.51
C GLU A 127 -13.24 6.52 -9.08
N ARG A 128 -13.85 5.77 -8.15
CA ARG A 128 -13.97 6.16 -6.74
C ARG A 128 -12.61 6.19 -6.05
N VAL A 129 -11.75 5.20 -6.31
CA VAL A 129 -10.41 5.17 -5.73
C VAL A 129 -9.53 6.29 -6.28
N ILE A 130 -9.64 6.63 -7.58
CA ILE A 130 -8.96 7.79 -8.17
C ILE A 130 -9.40 9.09 -7.47
N LYS A 131 -10.71 9.28 -7.28
CA LYS A 131 -11.26 10.44 -6.56
C LYS A 131 -10.70 10.55 -5.15
N VAL A 132 -10.65 9.43 -4.41
CA VAL A 132 -10.04 9.38 -3.07
C VAL A 132 -8.56 9.75 -3.12
N ALA A 133 -7.79 9.16 -4.03
CA ALA A 133 -6.36 9.43 -4.16
C ALA A 133 -6.07 10.90 -4.50
N GLU A 134 -6.88 11.52 -5.37
CA GLU A 134 -6.78 12.94 -5.66
C GLU A 134 -7.05 13.80 -4.43
N GLY A 135 -8.10 13.47 -3.66
CA GLY A 135 -8.41 14.13 -2.40
C GLY A 135 -7.27 14.02 -1.39
N CYS A 136 -6.70 12.82 -1.24
CA CYS A 136 -5.52 12.58 -0.40
C CYS A 136 -4.33 13.42 -0.84
N ARG A 137 -4.00 13.43 -2.15
CA ARG A 137 -2.88 14.22 -2.69
C ARG A 137 -3.03 15.72 -2.39
N LYS A 138 -4.23 16.29 -2.62
CA LYS A 138 -4.51 17.72 -2.36
C LYS A 138 -4.38 18.11 -0.89
N LYS A 139 -4.51 17.16 0.04
CA LYS A 139 -4.40 17.39 1.49
C LYS A 139 -2.97 17.23 2.04
N LEU A 140 -2.04 16.68 1.27
CA LEU A 140 -0.64 16.58 1.69
C LEU A 140 -0.04 17.99 1.79
N LYS A 141 0.34 18.39 3.00
CA LYS A 141 0.92 19.72 3.29
C LYS A 141 2.45 19.69 3.47
N ALA A 142 3.02 18.52 3.76
CA ALA A 142 4.45 18.35 4.01
C ALA A 142 4.89 16.90 3.78
N PRO A 143 5.46 16.55 2.60
CA PRO A 143 5.62 17.38 1.41
C PRO A 143 4.31 17.54 0.62
N THR A 144 4.11 18.69 -0.02
CA THR A 144 3.15 18.78 -1.13
C THR A 144 3.69 17.97 -2.31
N LEU A 145 2.84 17.16 -2.94
CA LEU A 145 3.22 16.33 -4.07
C LEU A 145 2.43 16.75 -5.32
N ASP A 146 3.14 17.05 -6.41
CA ASP A 146 2.55 17.15 -7.74
C ASP A 146 2.11 15.76 -8.23
N LYS A 147 1.49 15.71 -9.42
CA LYS A 147 0.87 14.49 -9.94
C LYS A 147 1.93 13.43 -10.26
N GLU A 148 2.99 13.84 -10.93
CA GLU A 148 4.14 13.03 -11.34
C GLU A 148 4.82 12.40 -10.12
N ARG A 149 5.15 13.21 -9.11
CA ARG A 149 5.80 12.73 -7.89
C ARG A 149 4.88 11.84 -7.08
N TYR A 150 3.57 12.12 -7.04
CA TYR A 150 2.61 11.26 -6.34
C TYR A 150 2.55 9.87 -6.97
N VAL A 151 2.47 9.78 -8.30
CA VAL A 151 2.53 8.50 -9.05
C VAL A 151 3.85 7.78 -8.76
N ALA A 152 4.98 8.49 -8.78
CA ALA A 152 6.29 7.91 -8.46
C ALA A 152 6.37 7.32 -7.04
N VAL A 153 5.79 8.01 -6.04
CA VAL A 153 5.71 7.52 -4.66
C VAL A 153 4.87 6.25 -4.58
N LEU A 154 3.70 6.21 -5.24
CA LEU A 154 2.86 5.00 -5.28
C LEU A 154 3.60 3.81 -5.92
N MET A 155 4.36 4.05 -6.99
CA MET A 155 5.20 3.02 -7.62
C MET A 155 6.28 2.49 -6.66
N THR A 156 6.90 3.37 -5.87
CA THR A 156 7.89 2.98 -4.84
C THR A 156 7.26 2.10 -3.76
N HIS A 157 5.99 2.35 -3.43
CA HIS A 157 5.21 1.55 -2.50
C HIS A 157 4.50 0.35 -3.13
N LYS A 158 4.77 0.05 -4.41
CA LYS A 158 4.23 -1.10 -5.15
C LYS A 158 2.71 -1.08 -5.34
N CYS A 159 2.08 0.09 -5.30
CA CYS A 159 0.67 0.28 -5.68
C CYS A 159 0.60 0.54 -7.19
N VAL A 160 0.94 -0.48 -7.98
CA VAL A 160 1.23 -0.34 -9.41
C VAL A 160 -0.05 -0.04 -10.20
N GLY A 161 -1.13 -0.77 -9.90
CA GLY A 161 -2.41 -0.60 -10.58
C GLY A 161 -2.97 0.81 -10.39
N LEU A 162 -3.02 1.27 -9.14
CA LEU A 162 -3.48 2.63 -8.83
C LEU A 162 -2.56 3.70 -9.46
N ALA A 163 -1.24 3.53 -9.39
CA ALA A 163 -0.29 4.48 -9.96
C ALA A 163 -0.49 4.65 -11.47
N GLN A 164 -0.62 3.54 -12.20
CA GLN A 164 -0.88 3.55 -13.65
C GLN A 164 -2.24 4.18 -13.98
N GLY A 165 -3.27 3.88 -13.18
CA GLY A 165 -4.59 4.48 -13.31
C GLY A 165 -4.57 6.00 -13.18
N LEU A 166 -3.90 6.50 -12.13
CA LEU A 166 -3.74 7.94 -11.90
C LEU A 166 -2.88 8.60 -12.97
N ALA A 167 -1.80 7.97 -13.41
CA ALA A 167 -0.95 8.50 -14.47
C ALA A 167 -1.75 8.73 -15.75
N LYS A 168 -2.55 7.74 -16.15
CA LYS A 168 -3.47 7.85 -17.29
C LYS A 168 -4.51 8.95 -17.08
N ALA A 169 -5.19 8.97 -15.93
CA ALA A 169 -6.24 9.94 -15.64
C ALA A 169 -5.71 11.39 -15.60
N TRP A 170 -4.46 11.58 -15.17
CA TRP A 170 -3.84 12.89 -15.05
C TRP A 170 -3.02 13.33 -16.27
N GLY A 171 -2.84 12.45 -17.25
CA GLY A 171 -2.03 12.73 -18.45
C GLY A 171 -0.54 12.87 -18.14
N VAL A 172 -0.04 12.16 -17.12
CA VAL A 172 1.37 12.20 -16.70
C VAL A 172 2.06 10.88 -17.01
N GLU A 173 3.38 10.90 -17.19
CA GLU A 173 4.15 9.67 -17.43
C GLU A 173 4.22 8.83 -16.15
N CYS A 174 3.90 7.54 -16.25
CA CYS A 174 4.09 6.61 -15.14
C CYS A 174 5.55 6.09 -15.17
N PRO A 175 6.32 6.26 -14.09
CA PRO A 175 7.66 5.69 -14.03
C PRO A 175 7.59 4.16 -13.95
N ILE A 176 8.67 3.52 -14.40
CA ILE A 176 8.86 2.07 -14.33
C ILE A 176 9.87 1.79 -13.22
N VAL A 177 9.65 0.71 -12.45
CA VAL A 177 10.58 0.24 -11.43
C VAL A 177 11.58 -0.74 -12.08
N ASP A 178 12.87 -0.42 -12.02
CA ASP A 178 13.93 -1.34 -12.44
C ASP A 178 14.14 -2.47 -11.41
N LYS A 179 14.88 -3.52 -11.79
CA LYS A 179 15.18 -4.68 -10.93
C LYS A 179 15.85 -4.30 -9.61
N ASN A 180 16.59 -3.18 -9.58
CA ASN A 180 17.27 -2.67 -8.39
C ASN A 180 16.38 -1.72 -7.54
N GLY A 181 15.11 -1.52 -7.92
CA GLY A 181 14.18 -0.63 -7.22
C GLY A 181 14.24 0.84 -7.66
N THR A 182 15.13 1.20 -8.58
CA THR A 182 15.24 2.57 -9.10
C THR A 182 14.11 2.86 -10.07
N LEU A 183 13.52 4.05 -9.97
CA LEU A 183 12.53 4.52 -10.93
C LEU A 183 13.20 5.12 -12.16
N TYR A 184 12.66 4.83 -13.34
CA TYR A 184 13.05 5.50 -14.59
C TYR A 184 11.82 5.82 -15.44
N TYR A 185 11.98 6.79 -16.33
CA TYR A 185 10.98 7.19 -17.31
C TYR A 185 11.41 6.74 -18.71
N GLU A 186 10.46 6.30 -19.53
CA GLU A 186 10.77 5.84 -20.89
C GLU A 186 11.18 7.03 -21.78
N SER A 187 10.62 8.22 -21.50
CA SER A 187 11.01 9.47 -22.14
C SER A 187 12.50 9.79 -21.93
N ASP A 188 13.07 9.51 -20.77
CA ASP A 188 14.50 9.72 -20.49
C ASP A 188 15.39 8.74 -21.27
N ARG A 189 14.97 7.49 -21.40
CA ARG A 189 15.68 6.49 -22.24
C ARG A 189 15.67 6.86 -23.71
N SER A 190 14.54 7.33 -24.22
CA SER A 190 14.43 7.74 -25.63
C SER A 190 15.35 8.93 -25.95
N LYS A 191 15.40 9.93 -25.06
CA LYS A 191 16.34 11.08 -25.15
C LYS A 191 17.80 10.64 -25.09
N ALA A 192 18.15 9.72 -24.19
CA ALA A 192 19.51 9.20 -24.08
C ALA A 192 19.95 8.42 -25.33
N LYS A 193 19.03 7.67 -25.97
CA LYS A 193 19.29 6.97 -27.24
C LYS A 193 19.40 7.92 -28.44
N ALA A 194 18.69 9.05 -28.42
CA ALA A 194 18.68 10.04 -29.50
C ALA A 194 19.86 11.04 -29.45
N ALA A 195 20.62 11.08 -28.35
CA ALA A 195 21.77 11.97 -28.23
C ALA A 195 22.88 11.62 -29.24
N PRO A 196 23.41 12.59 -30.02
CA PRO A 196 24.44 12.32 -31.02
C PRO A 196 25.71 11.77 -30.36
N LYS A 197 26.27 10.69 -30.94
CA LYS A 197 27.56 10.14 -30.50
C LYS A 197 28.64 11.21 -30.68
N LYS A 198 29.30 11.58 -29.58
CA LYS A 198 30.44 12.53 -29.59
C LYS A 198 31.47 12.06 -30.62
N PRO A 199 31.98 12.92 -31.52
CA PRO A 199 32.96 12.49 -32.52
C PRO A 199 34.19 11.93 -31.81
N ALA A 200 34.65 10.75 -32.23
CA ALA A 200 35.92 10.20 -31.77
C ALA A 200 37.03 11.21 -32.10
N ALA A 201 37.76 11.67 -31.09
CA ALA A 201 38.92 12.53 -31.29
C ALA A 201 39.92 11.80 -32.20
N LYS A 202 40.09 12.29 -33.43
CA LYS A 202 41.15 11.80 -34.32
C LYS A 202 42.48 12.20 -33.69
N ASN A 203 43.27 11.21 -33.30
CA ASN A 203 44.65 11.40 -32.84
C ASN A 203 45.43 12.16 -33.92
N ALA A 204 45.84 13.39 -33.60
CA ALA A 204 46.79 14.14 -34.42
C ALA A 204 48.14 13.42 -34.37
N ALA A 205 48.61 12.97 -35.54
CA ALA A 205 49.93 12.38 -35.70
C ALA A 205 51.01 13.41 -35.33
N LYS A 206 51.92 13.04 -34.41
CA LYS A 206 53.14 13.82 -34.11
C LYS A 206 54.01 13.92 -35.37
N PRO A 207 54.57 15.09 -35.72
CA PRO A 207 55.53 15.19 -36.80
C PRO A 207 56.86 14.53 -36.39
N LYS A 208 57.40 13.69 -37.28
CA LYS A 208 58.77 13.16 -37.18
C LYS A 208 59.75 14.33 -37.27
N ARG A 209 60.60 14.51 -36.26
CA ARG A 209 61.79 15.36 -36.35
C ARG A 209 62.84 14.64 -37.18
N THR A 210 63.34 15.31 -38.21
CA THR A 210 64.55 14.95 -38.96
C THR A 210 65.72 15.82 -38.47
N SER A 211 66.87 15.14 -38.36
CA SER A 211 68.22 15.60 -38.03
C SER A 211 68.54 15.87 -36.56
#